data_AF-A0A965PF80-F1
#
_entry.id   AF-A0A965PF80-F1
#
_cell.length_a   1.000
_cell.length_b   1.000
_cell.length_c   1.000
_cell.angle_alpha   90.00
_cell.angle_beta   90.00
_cell.angle_gamma   90.00
#
_symmetry.space_group_name_H-M   'P 1'
#
loop_
_entity.id
_entity.type
_entity.pdbx_description
1 polymer ?
#
loop_
_entity_poly.entity_id
_entity_poly.type
_entity_poly.pdbx_seq_one_letter_code
_entity_poly.pdbx_strand_id
1 'polypeptide(L)' 'MKKALREYQRMVERMGCTIESIEQNKHYRVNLRHESGTVVVQTVAATPSDPAWINQSRRELARKLNENHQ' A
#
# COMPACT_ATOMS: atom_id res chain seq x y z
N MET A 1 -7.89 -15.09 -6.82
CA MET A 1 -7.41 -14.03 -5.89
C MET A 1 -5.88 -13.85 -5.95
N LYS A 2 -5.23 -13.33 -7.01
CA LYS A 2 -3.76 -13.11 -6.95
C LYS A 2 -3.16 -12.04 -7.88
N LYS A 3 -3.92 -11.28 -8.68
CA LYS A 3 -3.30 -10.35 -9.65
C LYS A 3 -2.98 -8.99 -9.01
N ALA A 4 -3.99 -8.30 -8.49
CA ALA A 4 -3.84 -6.96 -7.97
C ALA A 4 -2.94 -6.85 -6.72
N LEU A 5 -3.03 -7.79 -5.78
CA LEU A 5 -2.12 -7.83 -4.62
C LEU A 5 -0.64 -7.99 -5.03
N ARG A 6 -0.36 -8.84 -6.02
CA ARG A 6 1.01 -9.05 -6.50
C ARG A 6 1.55 -7.84 -7.26
N GLU A 7 0.69 -7.17 -8.02
CA GLU A 7 1.05 -5.91 -8.68
C GLU A 7 1.33 -4.81 -7.65
N TYR A 8 0.54 -4.75 -6.58
CA TYR A 8 0.77 -3.83 -5.47
C TYR A 8 2.09 -4.13 -4.73
N GLN A 9 2.37 -5.40 -4.40
CA GLN A 9 3.66 -5.81 -3.81
C GLN A 9 4.84 -5.30 -4.63
N ARG A 10 4.85 -5.59 -5.95
CA ARG A 10 5.91 -5.13 -6.86
C ARG A 10 6.03 -3.62 -6.91
N MET A 11 4.91 -2.90 -6.84
CA MET A 11 4.92 -1.44 -6.85
C MET A 11 5.54 -0.87 -5.57
N VAL A 12 5.20 -1.44 -4.42
CA VAL A 12 5.74 -1.07 -3.11
C VAL A 12 7.24 -1.33 -3.05
N GLU A 13 7.68 -2.51 -3.54
CA GLU A 13 9.11 -2.85 -3.63
C GLU A 13 9.90 -1.87 -4.51
N ARG A 14 9.35 -1.45 -5.65
CA ARG A 14 9.99 -0.44 -6.52
C ARG A 14 10.13 0.93 -5.88
N MET A 15 9.31 1.24 -4.87
CA MET A 15 9.38 2.48 -4.10
C MET A 15 10.24 2.33 -2.84
N GLY A 16 11.07 1.27 -2.75
CA GLY A 16 11.95 1.04 -1.59
C GLY A 16 11.20 0.65 -0.32
N CYS A 17 9.94 0.22 -0.43
CA CYS A 17 9.11 -0.17 0.70
C CYS A 17 8.92 -1.69 0.72
N THR A 18 8.69 -2.25 1.91
CA THR A 18 8.33 -3.66 2.12
C THR A 18 7.00 -3.75 2.84
N ILE A 19 6.09 -4.64 2.42
CA ILE A 19 4.82 -4.87 3.13
C ILE A 19 5.09 -5.72 4.38
N GLU A 20 4.75 -5.19 5.55
CA GLU A 20 4.84 -5.92 6.83
C GLU A 20 3.56 -6.69 7.13
N SER A 21 2.41 -6.05 6.95
CA SER A 21 1.11 -6.68 7.21
C SER A 21 -0.02 -6.03 6.40
N ILE A 22 -1.06 -6.83 6.15
CA ILE A 22 -2.29 -6.40 5.49
C ILE A 22 -3.45 -6.82 6.39
N GLU A 23 -4.18 -5.86 6.92
CA GLU A 23 -5.33 -6.08 7.80
C GLU A 23 -6.62 -5.70 7.07
N GLN A 24 -7.58 -6.61 7.05
CA GLN A 24 -8.90 -6.38 6.47
C GLN A 24 -9.90 -6.08 7.60
N ASN A 25 -10.34 -4.82 7.70
CA ASN A 25 -11.46 -4.38 8.54
C ASN A 25 -12.55 -3.78 7.64
N LYS A 26 -13.25 -2.73 8.09
CA LYS A 26 -14.09 -1.88 7.20
C LYS A 26 -13.29 -1.32 5.99
N HIS A 27 -11.95 -1.30 6.10
CA HIS A 27 -10.98 -0.88 5.09
C HIS A 27 -9.78 -1.84 5.08
N TYR A 28 -9.01 -1.85 3.98
CA TYR A 28 -7.73 -2.58 3.91
C TYR A 28 -6.61 -1.68 4.41
N ARG A 29 -6.01 -2.02 5.54
CA ARG A 29 -4.82 -1.34 6.06
C ARG A 29 -3.58 -2.14 5.68
N VAL A 30 -2.64 -1.50 5.00
CA VAL A 30 -1.35 -2.05 4.62
C VAL A 30 -0.27 -1.30 5.40
N ASN A 31 0.46 -2.02 6.25
CA ASN A 31 1.62 -1.48 6.94
C ASN A 31 2.87 -1.79 6.10
N LEU A 32 3.66 -0.76 5.85
CA LEU A 32 4.85 -0.79 5.02
C LEU A 32 6.07 -0.31 5.83
N ARG A 33 7.25 -0.86 5.54
CA ARG A 33 8.52 -0.39 6.06
C ARG A 33 9.34 0.20 4.93
N HIS A 34 9.69 1.47 5.05
CA HIS A 34 10.63 2.18 4.18
C HIS A 34 11.93 2.41 4.95
N GLU A 35 13.06 2.65 4.26
CA GLU A 35 14.34 2.96 4.92
C GLU A 35 14.25 4.20 5.82
N SER A 36 13.40 5.16 5.47
CA SER A 36 13.14 6.38 6.24
C SER A 36 12.15 6.21 7.41
N GLY A 37 11.52 5.03 7.57
CA GLY A 37 10.55 4.79 8.66
C GLY A 37 9.37 3.88 8.32
N THR A 38 8.43 3.74 9.25
CA THR A 38 7.20 2.93 9.04
C THR A 38 6.13 3.77 8.34
N VAL A 39 5.61 3.26 7.22
CA VAL A 39 4.60 3.90 6.38
C VAL A 39 3.30 3.10 6.46
N VAL A 40 2.20 3.74 6.86
CA VAL A 40 0.88 3.07 6.94
C VAL A 40 -0.05 3.61 5.86
N VAL A 41 -0.58 2.71 5.03
CA VAL A 41 -1.52 2.98 3.93
C VAL A 41 -2.88 2.35 4.29
N GLN A 42 -3.96 3.12 4.29
CA GLN A 42 -5.33 2.67 4.51
C GLN A 42 -6.21 2.90 3.26
N THR A 43 -6.61 1.80 2.62
CA THR A 43 -7.37 1.81 1.37
C THR A 43 -8.84 1.42 1.57
N VAL A 44 -9.71 2.19 0.94
CA VAL A 44 -11.16 2.16 1.13
C VAL A 44 -11.82 1.20 0.12
N ALA A 45 -12.72 0.34 0.60
CA ALA A 45 -13.80 -0.34 -0.14
C ALA A 45 -13.48 -1.28 -1.33
N ALA A 46 -12.23 -1.42 -1.77
CA ALA A 46 -11.90 -2.33 -2.86
C ALA A 46 -11.22 -3.59 -2.33
N THR A 47 -11.75 -4.77 -2.68
CA THR A 47 -11.04 -6.03 -2.43
C THR A 47 -9.69 -6.00 -3.17
N PRO A 48 -8.62 -6.63 -2.66
CA PRO A 48 -7.30 -6.71 -3.29
C PRO A 48 -7.28 -7.57 -4.57
N SER A 49 -8.46 -7.79 -5.17
CA SER A 49 -8.67 -8.34 -6.50
C SER A 49 -9.15 -7.30 -7.52
N ASP A 50 -9.54 -6.10 -7.06
CA ASP A 50 -10.00 -5.00 -7.91
C ASP A 50 -8.82 -4.09 -8.34
N PRO A 51 -8.69 -3.74 -9.63
CA PRO A 51 -7.59 -2.90 -10.11
C PRO A 51 -7.67 -1.44 -9.64
N ALA A 52 -8.84 -0.90 -9.27
CA ALA A 52 -8.95 0.44 -8.72
C ALA A 52 -8.28 0.56 -7.35
N TRP A 53 -8.26 -0.55 -6.58
CA TRP A 53 -7.52 -0.65 -5.32
C TRP A 53 -6.05 -0.27 -5.49
N ILE A 54 -5.34 -0.80 -6.49
CA ILE A 54 -3.90 -0.51 -6.72
C ILE A 54 -3.68 0.98 -6.97
N ASN A 55 -4.54 1.60 -7.80
CA ASN A 55 -4.43 3.02 -8.12
C ASN A 55 -4.65 3.91 -6.88
N GLN A 56 -5.58 3.51 -6.01
CA GLN A 56 -5.81 4.18 -4.73
C GLN A 56 -4.63 3.99 -3.77
N SER A 57 -4.17 2.75 -3.57
CA SER A 57 -3.04 2.43 -2.70
C SER A 57 -1.76 3.13 -3.16
N ARG A 58 -1.55 3.28 -4.48
CA ARG A 58 -0.43 4.03 -5.05
C ARG A 58 -0.46 5.50 -4.67
N ARG A 59 -1.60 6.16 -4.86
CA ARG A 59 -1.76 7.59 -4.55
C ARG A 59 -1.51 7.84 -3.06
N GLU A 60 -2.04 6.97 -2.21
CA GLU A 60 -1.88 7.12 -0.78
C GLU A 60 -0.48 6.78 -0.29
N LEU A 61 0.17 5.76 -0.84
CA LEU A 61 1.57 5.45 -0.57
C LEU A 61 2.48 6.62 -0.95
N ALA A 62 2.32 7.17 -2.16
CA ALA A 62 3.07 8.35 -2.58
C ALA A 62 2.84 9.53 -1.64
N ARG A 63 1.60 9.76 -1.21
CA ARG A 63 1.26 10.79 -0.21
C ARG A 63 1.98 10.55 1.12
N LYS A 64 1.93 9.33 1.65
CA LYS A 64 2.51 8.96 2.94
C LYS A 64 4.04 8.97 2.96
N LEU A 65 4.67 8.58 1.86
CA LEU A 65 6.12 8.70 1.70
C LEU A 65 6.56 10.16 1.64
N ASN A 66 5.79 11.00 0.95
CA ASN A 66 6.05 12.44 0.92
C ASN A 66 5.85 13.09 2.31
N GLU A 67 4.84 12.65 3.07
CA GLU A 67 4.63 13.06 4.47
C GLU A 67 5.78 12.63 5.42
N ASN A 68 6.54 11.58 5.09
CA ASN A 68 7.69 11.11 5.91
C ASN A 68 9.04 11.75 5.52
N HIS A 69 9.14 12.38 4.35
CA HIS A 69 10.38 13.00 3.86
C HIS A 69 10.51 14.50 4.23
N GLN A 70 9.45 15.14 4.72
CA GLN A 70 9.46 16.52 5.22
C GLN A 70 9.71 16.54 6.73
#